data_AF-A0A2L2Z728-F1
#
_entry.id   AF-A0A2L2Z728-F1
#
_cell.length_a   1.000
_cell.length_b   1.000
_cell.length_c   1.000
_cell.angle_alpha   90.00
_cell.angle_beta   90.00
_cell.angle_gamma   90.00
#
_symmetry.space_group_name_H-M   'P 1'
#
loop_
_entity.id
_entity.type
_entity.pdbx_description
1 polymer ?
#
loop_
_entity_poly.entity_id
_entity_poly.type
_entity_poly.pdbx_seq_one_letter_code
_entity_poly.pdbx_strand_id
1 'polypeptide(L)' 'RVRIRFKGQCFMLNIGYGSNKKYKHILPNGFKIVVINIVNELDMFMMMNKMYCAEFSHAVSS' A
#
# COMPACT_ATOMS: atom_id res chain seq x y z
N ARG A 1 -12.46 -25.11 -15.70
CA ARG A 1 -11.07 -25.57 -15.42
C ARG A 1 -10.44 -24.82 -14.23
N VAL A 2 -10.39 -23.48 -14.23
CA VAL A 2 -9.90 -22.67 -13.09
C VAL A 2 -10.72 -22.89 -11.80
N ARG A 3 -12.06 -22.86 -11.90
CA ARG A 3 -12.97 -23.09 -10.75
C ARG A 3 -12.72 -24.41 -10.00
N ILE A 4 -12.34 -25.46 -10.73
CA ILE A 4 -12.04 -26.79 -10.18
C ILE A 4 -10.54 -27.02 -9.93
N ARG A 5 -9.71 -25.98 -10.07
CA ARG A 5 -8.27 -25.97 -9.73
C ARG A 5 -7.42 -27.02 -10.48
N PHE A 6 -7.63 -27.16 -11.79
CA PHE A 6 -6.74 -27.97 -12.63
C PHE A 6 -5.29 -27.44 -12.63
N LYS A 7 -4.29 -28.34 -12.65
CA LYS A 7 -2.86 -27.98 -12.70
C LYS A 7 -2.54 -27.14 -13.94
N GLY A 8 -1.67 -26.14 -13.78
CA GLY A 8 -1.25 -25.23 -14.85
C GLY A 8 -2.19 -24.05 -15.11
N GLN A 9 -3.26 -23.92 -14.32
CA GLN A 9 -4.16 -22.76 -14.38
C GLN A 9 -3.78 -21.69 -13.37
N CYS A 10 -4.24 -20.46 -13.60
CA CYS A 10 -4.08 -19.37 -12.65
C CYS A 10 -4.73 -19.71 -11.30
N PHE A 11 -4.07 -19.33 -10.21
CA PHE A 11 -4.60 -19.53 -8.86
C PHE A 11 -5.80 -18.63 -8.61
N MET A 12 -6.82 -19.15 -7.94
CA MET A 12 -7.90 -18.33 -7.41
C MET A 12 -7.48 -17.68 -6.09
N LEU A 13 -7.74 -16.38 -5.96
CA LEU A 13 -7.52 -15.65 -4.71
C LEU A 13 -8.34 -16.26 -3.56
N ASN A 14 -7.70 -16.35 -2.41
CA ASN A 14 -8.24 -16.83 -1.15
C ASN A 14 -7.60 -16.04 0.00
N ILE A 15 -8.15 -16.15 1.21
CA ILE A 15 -7.67 -15.39 2.38
C ILE A 15 -6.24 -15.76 2.80
N GLY A 16 -5.76 -16.95 2.43
CA GLY A 16 -4.40 -17.43 2.71
C GLY A 16 -3.30 -16.71 1.92
N TYR A 17 -3.64 -16.01 0.83
CA TYR A 17 -2.68 -15.17 0.10
C TYR A 17 -2.41 -13.81 0.78
N GLY A 18 -3.12 -13.48 1.86
CA GLY A 18 -2.92 -12.23 2.59
C GLY A 18 -1.50 -12.13 3.18
N SER A 19 -0.83 -11.01 2.96
CA SER A 19 0.46 -10.72 3.61
C SER A 19 0.31 -10.60 5.12
N ASN A 20 1.39 -10.86 5.86
CA ASN A 20 1.42 -10.69 7.32
C ASN A 20 0.97 -9.26 7.70
N LYS A 21 0.14 -9.14 8.73
CA LYS A 21 -0.43 -7.89 9.24
C LYS A 21 0.63 -6.81 9.48
N LYS A 22 1.84 -7.18 9.93
CA LYS A 22 2.95 -6.23 10.15
C LYS A 22 3.41 -5.53 8.88
N TYR A 23 3.46 -6.26 7.76
CA TYR A 23 3.97 -5.78 6.48
C TYR A 23 2.85 -5.33 5.52
N LYS A 24 1.60 -5.39 5.97
CA LYS A 24 0.46 -4.92 5.19
C LYS A 24 0.60 -3.39 4.98
N HIS A 25 0.42 -2.94 3.74
CA HIS A 25 0.50 -1.52 3.35
C HIS A 25 1.91 -0.88 3.42
N ILE A 26 2.96 -1.69 3.52
CA ILE A 26 4.35 -1.21 3.47
C ILE A 26 4.86 -1.26 2.02
N LEU A 27 5.46 -0.16 1.58
CA LEU A 27 6.16 -0.02 0.30
C LEU A 27 7.50 -0.77 0.34
N PRO A 28 8.10 -1.08 -0.83
CA PRO A 28 9.42 -1.73 -0.88
C PRO A 28 10.55 -0.90 -0.24
N ASN A 29 10.36 0.41 -0.07
CA ASN A 29 11.27 1.30 0.66
C ASN A 29 11.17 1.17 2.20
N GLY A 30 10.22 0.38 2.71
CA GLY A 30 10.01 0.15 4.14
C GLY A 30 9.03 1.11 4.83
N PHE A 31 8.49 2.10 4.12
CA PHE A 31 7.55 3.08 4.67
C PHE A 31 6.09 2.72 4.34
N LYS A 32 5.17 3.23 5.15
CA LYS A 32 3.73 3.24 4.81
C LYS A 32 3.41 4.49 4.02
N ILE A 33 2.65 4.32 2.94
CA ILE A 33 2.27 5.42 2.07
C ILE A 33 1.04 6.15 2.62
N VAL A 34 1.06 7.48 2.58
CA VAL A 34 -0.10 8.32 2.86
C VAL A 34 -0.16 9.38 1.76
N VAL A 35 -1.33 9.48 1.13
CA VAL A 35 -1.58 10.41 0.02
C VAL A 35 -1.93 11.78 0.58
N ILE A 36 -1.28 12.83 0.08
CA ILE A 36 -1.43 14.23 0.51
C ILE A 36 -2.05 15.05 -0.61
N ASN A 37 -3.02 15.90 -0.26
CA ASN A 37 -3.64 16.86 -1.18
C ASN A 37 -3.24 18.32 -0.90
N ILE A 38 -2.92 18.67 0.36
CA ILE A 38 -2.72 20.06 0.79
C ILE A 38 -1.53 20.14 1.75
N VAL A 39 -0.86 21.30 1.79
CA VAL A 39 0.30 21.55 2.67
C VAL A 39 -0.01 21.34 4.15
N ASN A 40 -1.23 21.63 4.61
CA ASN A 40 -1.62 21.45 6.02
C ASN A 40 -1.54 19.97 6.47
N GLU A 41 -1.60 19.02 5.54
CA GLU A 41 -1.49 17.59 5.84
C GLU A 41 -0.03 17.14 6.01
N LEU A 42 0.95 17.95 5.56
CA LEU A 42 2.38 17.65 5.76
C LEU A 42 2.79 17.70 7.24
N ASP A 43 2.14 18.54 8.05
CA ASP A 43 2.49 18.72 9.46
C ASP A 43 2.36 17.40 10.25
N MET A 44 1.43 16.51 9.83
CA MET A 44 1.28 15.19 10.42
C MET A 44 2.52 14.30 10.23
N PHE A 45 3.29 14.48 9.15
CA PHE A 45 4.46 13.67 8.84
C PHE A 45 5.72 14.11 9.58
N MET A 46 5.77 15.35 10.06
CA MET A 46 6.95 15.87 10.77
C MET A 46 7.29 15.02 12.01
N MET A 47 6.28 14.45 12.68
CA MET A 47 6.47 13.60 13.84
C MET A 47 6.70 12.11 13.51
N MET A 48 6.19 11.61 12.37
CA MET A 48 6.18 10.17 12.05
C MET A 48 7.06 9.79 10.83
N ASN A 49 8.09 10.60 10.56
CA ASN A 49 8.98 10.50 9.40
C ASN A 49 9.73 9.15 9.23
N LYS A 50 9.86 8.34 10.30
CA LYS A 50 10.50 7.01 10.22
C LYS A 50 9.55 5.90 9.74
N MET A 51 8.25 6.13 9.78
CA MET A 51 7.24 5.11 9.50
C MET A 51 6.42 5.40 8.25
N TYR A 52 6.22 6.68 7.92
CA TYR A 52 5.36 7.11 6.81
C TYR A 52 6.13 7.90 5.76
N CYS A 53 5.72 7.72 4.50
CA CYS A 53 6.17 8.48 3.35
C CYS A 53 4.96 9.19 2.72
N ALA A 54 5.19 10.42 2.27
CA ALA A 54 4.20 11.24 1.59
C ALA A 54 4.17 10.92 0.09
N GLU A 55 2.99 10.64 -0.44
CA GLU A 55 2.72 10.63 -1.87
C GLU A 55 1.82 11.82 -2.20
N PHE A 56 2.24 12.69 -3.12
CA PHE A 56 1.40 13.81 -3.55
C PHE A 56 0.33 13.30 -4.52
N SER A 57 -0.91 13.69 -4.27
CA SER A 57 -2.03 13.37 -5.14
C SER A 57 -1.86 14.00 -6.52
N HIS A 58 -2.34 13.30 -7.55
CA HIS A 58 -2.28 13.78 -8.93
C HIS A 58 -3.06 15.09 -9.16
N ALA A 59 -3.99 15.44 -8.26
CA ALA A 59 -4.80 16.65 -8.35
C ALA A 59 -4.08 17.91 -7.86
N VAL A 60 -2.91 17.80 -7.22
CA VAL A 60 -2.15 18.95 -6.74
C VAL A 60 -1.46 19.61 -7.93
N SER A 61 -1.65 20.93 -8.08
CA SER A 61 -0.92 21.70 -9.09
C SER A 61 0.57 21.71 -8.78
N SER A 62 1.40 21.61 -9.82
CA SER A 62 2.84 21.83 -9.74
C SER A 62 3.19 23.24 -9.26
#